data_AF-A0A9D9NGL2-F1
#
_entry.id   AF-A0A9D9NGL2-F1
#
_cell.length_a   1.000
_cell.length_b   1.000
_cell.length_c   1.000
_cell.angle_alpha   90.00
_cell.angle_beta   90.00
_cell.angle_gamma   90.00
#
_symmetry.space_group_name_H-M   'P 1'
#
loop_
_entity.id
_entity.type
_entity.pdbx_description
1 polymer ?
#
loop_
_entity_poly.entity_id
_entity_poly.type
_entity_poly.pdbx_seq_one_letter_code
_entity_poly.pdbx_strand_id
1 'polypeptide(L)'
;MENYVSSPQIWRSGVKKAFYGFIGVTFLGILAAIFSVIPVIGWILNIVTGILIIVSYVYFLMGLKDMRASLINLDDAAAVSNIYTGSIIGIVAAVVSAIPFISVAGGVLAIISYVMMLVGFYRMRNSISLPELAKSGAFILFIGMILDIVGSLLGFIPIAGPVVEAIISLAVFVLAIMGWKRISDSEI
;
A
#
# COMPACT_ATOMS: atom_id res chain seq x y z
N MET A 1 1.78 -8.70 33.03
CA MET A 1 1.06 -9.42 31.96
C MET A 1 -0.21 -8.64 31.72
N GLU A 2 -0.13 -7.66 30.81
CA GLU A 2 -1.26 -6.82 30.45
C GLU A 2 -2.12 -7.62 29.48
N ASN A 3 -3.41 -7.75 29.78
CA ASN A 3 -4.35 -8.55 29.00
C ASN A 3 -4.50 -7.96 27.59
N TYR A 4 -3.82 -8.56 26.61
CA TYR A 4 -4.08 -8.32 25.18
C TYR A 4 -5.38 -9.01 24.80
N VAL A 5 -6.50 -8.44 25.21
CA VAL A 5 -7.80 -8.76 24.63
C VAL A 5 -7.77 -8.21 23.20
N SER A 6 -7.90 -9.08 22.18
CA SER A 6 -8.17 -8.63 20.81
C SER A 6 -9.41 -7.76 20.88
N SER A 7 -9.27 -6.45 20.71
CA SER A 7 -10.43 -5.56 20.71
C SER A 7 -10.92 -5.45 19.27
N PRO A 8 -12.06 -6.07 18.91
CA PRO A 8 -12.54 -6.08 17.52
C PRO A 8 -12.79 -4.66 16.99
N GLN A 9 -13.02 -3.71 17.91
CA GLN A 9 -13.16 -2.28 17.60
C GLN A 9 -11.85 -1.65 17.09
N ILE A 10 -10.69 -1.95 17.70
CA ILE A 10 -9.39 -1.42 17.23
C ILE A 10 -9.03 -2.06 15.89
N TRP A 11 -9.29 -3.36 15.70
CA TRP A 11 -9.11 -4.01 14.40
C TRP A 11 -9.94 -3.32 13.31
N ARG A 12 -11.26 -3.20 13.48
CA ARG A 12 -12.14 -2.56 12.49
C ARG A 12 -11.75 -1.11 12.21
N SER A 13 -11.37 -0.36 13.25
CA SER A 13 -10.91 1.02 13.09
C SER A 13 -9.59 1.08 12.32
N GLY A 14 -8.63 0.22 12.66
CA GLY A 14 -7.33 0.11 11.99
C GLY A 14 -7.47 -0.27 10.53
N VAL A 15 -8.27 -1.30 10.22
CA VAL A 15 -8.49 -1.72 8.84
C VAL A 15 -9.19 -0.63 8.03
N LYS A 16 -10.18 0.09 8.58
CA LYS A 16 -10.82 1.22 7.87
C LYS A 16 -9.81 2.33 7.55
N LYS A 17 -8.97 2.70 8.51
CA LYS A 17 -7.90 3.70 8.28
C LYS A 17 -6.92 3.23 7.21
N ALA A 18 -6.52 1.96 7.25
CA ALA A 18 -5.65 1.36 6.24
C ALA A 18 -6.31 1.34 4.85
N PHE A 19 -7.59 0.93 4.77
CA PHE A 19 -8.38 0.93 3.55
C PHE A 19 -8.47 2.32 2.91
N TYR A 20 -8.93 3.32 3.66
CA TYR A 20 -9.08 4.68 3.13
C TYR A 20 -7.74 5.34 2.83
N GLY A 21 -6.73 5.10 3.66
CA GLY A 21 -5.37 5.59 3.41
C GLY A 21 -4.78 5.02 2.13
N PHE A 22 -4.88 3.70 1.93
CA PHE A 22 -4.34 3.05 0.73
C PHE A 22 -5.07 3.47 -0.54
N ILE A 23 -6.41 3.53 -0.50
CA ILE A 23 -7.21 4.01 -1.64
C ILE A 23 -6.90 5.47 -1.93
N GLY A 24 -6.74 6.29 -0.90
CA GLY A 24 -6.33 7.69 -1.05
C GLY A 24 -5.00 7.78 -1.80
N VAL A 25 -3.96 7.07 -1.35
CA VAL A 25 -2.64 7.08 -2.00
C VAL A 25 -2.72 6.66 -3.46
N THR A 26 -3.38 5.54 -3.75
CA THR A 26 -3.43 4.98 -5.11
C THR A 26 -4.29 5.81 -6.05
N PHE A 27 -5.48 6.23 -5.63
CA PHE A 27 -6.36 7.09 -6.43
C PHE A 27 -5.73 8.46 -6.72
N LEU A 28 -5.17 9.10 -5.70
CA LEU A 28 -4.51 10.40 -5.85
C LEU A 28 -3.22 10.27 -6.66
N GLY A 29 -2.51 9.15 -6.58
CA GLY A 29 -1.35 8.87 -7.44
C GLY A 29 -1.73 8.82 -8.91
N ILE A 30 -2.84 8.15 -9.26
CA ILE A 30 -3.37 8.14 -10.64
C ILE A 30 -3.75 9.56 -11.09
N LEU A 31 -4.42 10.34 -10.22
CA LEU A 31 -4.77 11.74 -10.53
C LEU A 31 -3.53 12.61 -10.74
N ALA A 32 -2.50 12.47 -9.91
CA ALA A 32 -1.24 13.20 -10.05
C ALA A 32 -0.58 12.91 -11.41
N ALA A 33 -0.56 11.64 -11.83
CA ALA A 33 -0.03 11.25 -13.14
C ALA A 33 -0.80 11.93 -14.28
N ILE A 34 -2.14 11.98 -14.22
CA ILE A 34 -2.98 12.66 -15.21
C ILE A 34 -2.74 14.17 -15.19
N PHE A 35 -2.63 14.81 -14.03
CA PHE A 35 -2.42 16.25 -13.93
C PHE A 35 -1.03 16.68 -14.40
N SER A 36 -0.04 15.79 -14.32
CA SER A 36 1.33 16.07 -14.79
C SER A 36 1.43 16.36 -16.29
N VAL A 37 0.46 15.91 -17.09
CA VAL A 37 0.43 16.13 -18.55
C VAL A 37 -0.44 17.32 -18.99
N ILE A 38 -1.07 18.03 -18.05
CA ILE A 38 -1.95 19.20 -18.33
C ILE A 38 -1.21 20.51 -18.01
N PRO A 39 -0.97 21.42 -18.99
CA PRO A 39 -0.28 22.68 -18.74
C PRO A 39 -1.05 23.66 -17.83
N VAL A 40 -0.31 24.50 -17.10
CA VAL A 40 -0.76 25.66 -16.27
C VAL A 40 -1.64 25.31 -15.05
N ILE A 41 -2.78 24.62 -15.23
CA ILE A 41 -3.65 24.21 -14.10
C ILE A 41 -3.06 23.03 -13.33
N GLY A 42 -2.27 22.19 -14.01
CA GLY A 42 -1.65 21.01 -13.42
C GLY A 42 -0.75 21.30 -12.23
N TRP A 43 -0.13 22.48 -12.12
CA TRP A 43 0.79 22.78 -11.03
C TRP A 43 0.08 22.93 -9.67
N ILE A 44 -1.01 23.69 -9.61
CA ILE A 44 -1.81 23.85 -8.38
C ILE A 44 -2.44 22.52 -7.97
N LEU A 45 -3.00 21.79 -8.94
CA LEU A 45 -3.58 20.47 -8.69
C LEU A 45 -2.53 19.47 -8.18
N ASN A 46 -1.30 19.50 -8.70
CA ASN A 46 -0.22 18.64 -8.21
C ASN A 46 0.18 18.95 -6.76
N ILE A 47 0.21 20.23 -6.36
CA ILE A 47 0.49 20.60 -4.96
C ILE A 47 -0.60 20.05 -4.03
N VAL A 48 -1.87 20.28 -4.37
CA VAL A 48 -3.01 19.81 -3.56
C VAL A 48 -3.01 18.28 -3.48
N THR A 49 -2.85 17.60 -4.61
CA THR A 49 -2.79 16.13 -4.67
C THR A 49 -1.61 15.59 -3.85
N GLY A 50 -0.44 16.24 -3.91
CA GLY A 50 0.72 15.87 -3.10
C GLY A 50 0.46 15.92 -1.60
N ILE A 51 -0.20 16.99 -1.12
CA ILE A 51 -0.60 17.10 0.30
C ILE A 51 -1.57 15.98 0.67
N LEU A 52 -2.57 15.73 -0.16
CA LEU A 52 -3.56 14.66 0.09
C LEU A 52 -2.93 13.27 0.08
N ILE A 53 -1.91 13.02 -0.75
CA ILE A 53 -1.13 11.77 -0.75
C ILE A 53 -0.44 11.59 0.60
N ILE A 54 0.19 12.64 1.14
CA ILE A 54 0.84 12.59 2.47
C ILE A 54 -0.19 12.26 3.55
N VAL A 55 -1.34 12.94 3.54
CA VAL A 55 -2.44 12.66 4.48
C VAL A 55 -2.89 11.20 4.36
N SER A 56 -3.06 10.70 3.14
CA SER A 56 -3.47 9.31 2.88
C SER A 56 -2.45 8.31 3.42
N TYR A 57 -1.15 8.56 3.26
CA TYR A 57 -0.10 7.74 3.86
C TYR A 57 -0.13 7.76 5.39
N VAL A 58 -0.38 8.91 6.01
CA VAL A 58 -0.53 8.99 7.47
C VAL A 58 -1.70 8.12 7.94
N TYR A 59 -2.85 8.21 7.28
CA TYR A 59 -4.00 7.34 7.58
C TYR A 59 -3.66 5.86 7.39
N PHE A 60 -2.93 5.53 6.32
CA PHE A 60 -2.53 4.16 6.02
C PHE A 60 -1.64 3.59 7.14
N LEU A 61 -0.59 4.32 7.53
CA LEU A 61 0.35 3.92 8.58
C LEU A 61 -0.33 3.82 9.96
N MET A 62 -1.23 4.75 10.29
CA MET A 62 -2.04 4.66 11.52
C MET A 62 -2.91 3.40 11.51
N GLY A 63 -3.52 3.08 10.37
CA GLY A 63 -4.34 1.87 10.22
C GLY A 63 -3.54 0.59 10.44
N LEU A 64 -2.36 0.49 9.84
CA LEU A 64 -1.46 -0.65 10.04
C LEU A 64 -0.95 -0.77 11.48
N LYS A 65 -0.69 0.35 12.16
CA LYS A 65 -0.30 0.37 13.58
C LYS A 65 -1.42 -0.19 14.47
N ASP A 66 -2.65 0.26 14.24
CA ASP A 66 -3.83 -0.20 14.99
C ASP A 66 -4.12 -1.69 14.71
N MET A 67 -4.03 -2.12 13.44
CA MET A 67 -4.16 -3.54 13.07
C MET A 67 -3.12 -4.40 13.81
N ARG A 68 -1.85 -3.98 13.80
CA ARG A 68 -0.78 -4.68 14.51
C ARG A 68 -1.07 -4.78 16.01
N ALA A 69 -1.54 -3.70 16.64
CA ALA A 69 -1.84 -3.67 18.06
C ALA A 69 -3.03 -4.58 18.45
N SER A 70 -3.96 -4.82 17.53
CA SER A 70 -5.12 -5.68 17.76
C SER A 70 -4.87 -7.18 17.59
N LEU A 71 -3.74 -7.57 17.01
CA LEU A 71 -3.39 -8.97 16.76
C LEU A 71 -2.69 -9.59 17.98
N ILE A 72 -3.20 -10.73 18.43
CA ILE A 72 -2.62 -11.50 19.55
C ILE A 72 -1.45 -12.36 19.06
N ASN A 73 -1.55 -12.92 17.85
CA ASN A 73 -0.48 -13.75 17.29
C ASN A 73 0.69 -12.87 16.83
N LEU A 74 1.87 -13.15 17.38
CA LEU A 74 3.12 -12.45 17.05
C LEU A 74 3.50 -12.58 15.58
N ASP A 75 3.18 -13.71 14.93
CA ASP A 75 3.48 -13.92 13.52
C ASP A 75 2.65 -13.02 12.61
N ASP A 76 1.37 -12.85 12.93
CA ASP A 76 0.46 -11.94 12.21
C ASP A 76 0.84 -10.47 12.45
N ALA A 77 1.17 -10.14 13.70
CA ALA A 77 1.65 -8.81 14.05
C ALA A 77 2.97 -8.47 13.33
N ALA A 78 3.87 -9.45 13.18
CA ALA A 78 5.10 -9.31 12.40
C ALA A 78 4.81 -9.15 10.91
N ALA A 79 3.81 -9.86 10.37
CA ALA A 79 3.37 -9.71 8.98
C ALA A 79 2.87 -8.28 8.70
N VAL A 80 2.00 -7.74 9.56
CA VAL A 80 1.54 -6.34 9.46
C VAL A 80 2.69 -5.36 9.67
N SER A 81 3.63 -5.67 10.57
CA SER A 81 4.83 -4.84 10.78
C SER A 81 5.72 -4.78 9.53
N ASN A 82 5.84 -5.85 8.76
CA ASN A 82 6.58 -5.82 7.49
C ASN A 82 5.90 -4.90 6.47
N ILE A 83 4.57 -4.89 6.40
CA ILE A 83 3.81 -3.97 5.54
C ILE A 83 4.04 -2.53 6.00
N TYR A 84 3.98 -2.26 7.31
CA TYR A 84 4.21 -0.94 7.89
C TYR A 84 5.62 -0.42 7.58
N THR A 85 6.66 -1.18 7.91
CA THR A 85 8.04 -0.78 7.67
C THR A 85 8.34 -0.68 6.17
N GLY A 86 7.84 -1.62 5.38
CA GLY A 86 7.94 -1.56 3.92
C GLY A 86 7.32 -0.29 3.35
N SER A 87 6.16 0.14 3.87
CA SER A 87 5.48 1.36 3.43
C SER A 87 6.27 2.62 3.79
N ILE A 88 6.88 2.69 4.97
CA ILE A 88 7.78 3.79 5.34
C ILE A 88 9.00 3.84 4.41
N ILE A 89 9.63 2.69 4.16
CA ILE A 89 10.77 2.60 3.24
C ILE A 89 10.34 3.05 1.83
N GLY A 90 9.13 2.71 1.39
CA GLY A 90 8.59 3.12 0.09
C GLY A 90 8.40 4.63 -0.02
N ILE A 91 7.90 5.28 1.03
CA ILE A 91 7.80 6.76 1.09
C ILE A 91 9.20 7.38 1.02
N VAL A 92 10.16 6.86 1.80
CA VAL A 92 11.55 7.35 1.78
C VAL A 92 12.17 7.12 0.40
N ALA A 93 11.92 5.97 -0.23
CA ALA A 93 12.38 5.65 -1.58
C ALA A 93 11.87 6.65 -2.61
N ALA A 94 10.58 7.03 -2.54
CA ALA A 94 9.99 8.02 -3.45
C ALA A 94 10.64 9.40 -3.29
N VAL A 95 10.88 9.85 -2.05
CA VAL A 95 11.55 11.13 -1.78
C VAL A 95 13.00 11.13 -2.27
N VAL A 96 13.74 10.05 -2.00
CA VAL A 96 15.14 9.88 -2.46
C VAL A 96 15.20 9.83 -3.99
N SER A 97 14.25 9.15 -4.64
CA SER A 97 14.18 9.03 -6.10
C SER A 97 13.92 10.37 -6.80
N ALA A 98 13.27 11.32 -6.12
CA ALA A 98 13.03 12.67 -6.66
C ALA A 98 14.31 13.52 -6.75
N ILE A 99 15.41 13.10 -6.13
CA ILE A 99 16.68 13.82 -6.14
C ILE A 99 17.60 13.20 -7.21
N PRO A 100 17.97 13.93 -8.29
CA PRO A 100 18.67 13.37 -9.45
C PRO A 100 19.93 12.56 -9.13
N PHE A 101 20.76 13.04 -8.19
CA PHE A 101 22.07 12.46 -7.86
C PHE A 101 22.03 11.20 -6.98
N ILE A 102 20.91 10.93 -6.31
CA ILE A 102 20.76 9.77 -5.41
C ILE A 102 19.59 8.86 -5.82
N SER A 103 19.05 9.08 -7.02
CA SER A 103 17.93 8.34 -7.57
C SER A 103 18.15 6.82 -7.60
N VAL A 104 19.38 6.37 -7.82
CA VAL A 104 19.77 4.94 -7.76
C VAL A 104 19.53 4.36 -6.37
N ALA A 105 19.88 5.09 -5.30
CA ALA A 105 19.60 4.64 -3.94
C ALA A 105 18.10 4.57 -3.67
N GLY A 106 17.33 5.48 -4.26
CA GLY A 106 15.87 5.46 -4.24
C GLY A 106 15.30 4.18 -4.86
N GLY A 107 15.82 3.76 -6.02
CA GLY A 107 15.44 2.49 -6.65
C GLY A 107 15.71 1.27 -5.78
N VAL A 108 16.87 1.21 -5.10
CA VAL A 108 17.20 0.11 -4.17
C VAL A 108 16.22 0.08 -2.99
N LEU A 109 15.92 1.24 -2.40
CA LEU A 109 14.94 1.34 -1.31
C LEU A 109 13.54 0.92 -1.77
N ALA A 110 13.14 1.26 -2.99
CA ALA A 110 11.86 0.85 -3.56
C ALA A 110 11.77 -0.68 -3.64
N ILE A 111 12.83 -1.36 -4.10
CA ILE A 111 12.87 -2.83 -4.13
C ILE A 111 12.73 -3.41 -2.72
N ILE A 112 13.42 -2.86 -1.73
CA ILE A 112 13.32 -3.31 -0.33
C ILE A 112 11.88 -3.13 0.17
N SER A 113 11.26 -1.98 -0.10
CA SER A 113 9.86 -1.70 0.23
C SER A 113 8.91 -2.76 -0.35
N TYR A 114 9.05 -3.03 -1.65
CA TYR A 114 8.26 -4.04 -2.37
C TYR A 114 8.39 -5.43 -1.76
N VAL A 115 9.62 -5.88 -1.51
CA VAL A 115 9.89 -7.18 -0.89
C VAL A 115 9.26 -7.28 0.50
N MET A 116 9.43 -6.26 1.34
CA MET A 116 8.87 -6.29 2.70
C MET A 116 7.35 -6.35 2.71
N MET A 117 6.69 -5.55 1.89
CA MET A 117 5.23 -5.56 1.77
C MET A 117 4.72 -6.89 1.17
N LEU A 118 5.40 -7.44 0.17
CA LEU A 118 5.06 -8.73 -0.43
C LEU A 118 5.19 -9.87 0.57
N VAL A 119 6.26 -9.89 1.38
CA VAL A 119 6.43 -10.84 2.50
C VAL A 119 5.33 -10.66 3.55
N GLY A 120 4.96 -9.42 3.86
CA GLY A 120 3.86 -9.11 4.79
C GLY A 120 2.53 -9.70 4.33
N PHE A 121 2.09 -9.41 3.10
CA PHE A 121 0.87 -9.97 2.55
C PHE A 121 0.93 -11.49 2.37
N TYR A 122 2.09 -12.04 1.97
CA TYR A 122 2.32 -13.48 1.87
C TYR A 122 2.15 -14.19 3.23
N ARG A 123 2.64 -13.60 4.31
CA ARG A 123 2.47 -14.16 5.66
C ARG A 123 1.00 -14.08 6.10
N MET A 124 0.35 -12.94 5.88
CA MET A 124 -1.07 -12.79 6.22
C MET A 124 -1.97 -13.81 5.50
N ARG A 125 -1.76 -14.06 4.21
CA ARG A 125 -2.57 -15.05 3.47
C ARG A 125 -2.37 -16.49 3.93
N ASN A 126 -1.23 -16.81 4.56
CA ASN A 126 -0.88 -18.14 5.05
C ASN A 126 -1.02 -18.26 6.58
N SER A 127 -1.59 -17.23 7.22
CA SER A 127 -1.81 -17.23 8.66
C SER A 127 -2.77 -18.34 9.09
N ILE A 128 -2.50 -18.95 10.24
CA ILE A 128 -3.39 -19.94 10.86
C ILE A 128 -4.44 -19.24 11.72
N SER A 129 -4.12 -18.08 12.29
CA SER A 129 -4.97 -17.33 13.23
C SER A 129 -5.90 -16.32 12.58
N LEU A 130 -5.61 -15.85 11.37
CA LEU A 130 -6.49 -14.93 10.67
C LEU A 130 -7.74 -15.64 10.09
N PRO A 131 -8.92 -14.99 10.11
CA PRO A 131 -10.12 -15.49 9.45
C PRO A 131 -9.90 -15.71 7.95
N GLU A 132 -10.60 -16.69 7.36
CA GLU A 132 -10.52 -16.99 5.92
C GLU A 132 -10.75 -15.77 5.03
N LEU A 133 -11.66 -14.88 5.42
CA LEU A 133 -11.95 -13.67 4.66
C LEU A 133 -10.76 -12.70 4.67
N ALA A 134 -10.07 -12.54 5.81
CA ALA A 134 -8.86 -11.73 5.93
C ALA A 134 -7.72 -12.30 5.08
N LYS A 135 -7.54 -13.63 5.12
CA LYS A 135 -6.52 -14.35 4.33
C LYS A 135 -6.78 -14.22 2.82
N SER A 136 -8.04 -14.33 2.42
CA SER A 136 -8.47 -14.11 1.05
C SER A 136 -8.21 -12.67 0.58
N GLY A 137 -8.49 -11.68 1.43
CA GLY A 137 -8.16 -10.28 1.16
C GLY A 137 -6.65 -10.05 1.03
N ALA A 138 -5.85 -10.61 1.92
CA ALA A 138 -4.39 -10.55 1.86
C ALA A 138 -3.83 -11.23 0.60
N PHE A 139 -4.43 -12.33 0.13
CA PHE A 139 -4.06 -12.97 -1.13
C PHE A 139 -4.33 -12.07 -2.34
N ILE A 140 -5.45 -11.35 -2.36
CA ILE A 140 -5.74 -10.37 -3.42
C ILE A 140 -4.71 -9.25 -3.41
N LEU A 141 -4.36 -8.71 -2.22
CA LEU A 141 -3.33 -7.67 -2.10
C LEU A 141 -1.94 -8.18 -2.52
N PHE A 142 -1.64 -9.44 -2.24
CA PHE A 142 -0.42 -10.10 -2.70
C PHE A 142 -0.37 -10.20 -4.24
N ILE A 143 -1.46 -10.60 -4.89
CA ILE A 143 -1.56 -10.59 -6.36
C ILE A 143 -1.42 -9.16 -6.90
N GLY A 144 -2.10 -8.19 -6.29
CA GLY A 144 -2.00 -6.79 -6.66
C GLY A 144 -0.56 -6.28 -6.59
N MET A 145 0.19 -6.66 -5.56
CA MET A 145 1.61 -6.34 -5.42
C MET A 145 2.47 -6.92 -6.54
N ILE A 146 2.25 -8.19 -6.91
CA ILE A 146 2.98 -8.81 -8.03
C ILE A 146 2.67 -8.09 -9.33
N LEU A 147 1.40 -7.77 -9.57
CA LEU A 147 0.98 -7.02 -10.76
C LEU A 147 1.60 -5.63 -10.80
N ASP A 148 1.67 -4.92 -9.67
CA ASP A 148 2.32 -3.61 -9.59
C ASP A 148 3.80 -3.70 -9.98
N ILE A 149 4.54 -4.67 -9.43
CA ILE A 149 5.95 -4.92 -9.79
C ILE A 149 6.10 -5.21 -11.29
N VAL A 150 5.28 -6.10 -11.84
CA VAL A 150 5.30 -6.42 -13.28
C VAL A 150 4.95 -5.18 -14.11
N GLY A 151 3.96 -4.40 -13.68
CA GLY A 151 3.54 -3.16 -14.33
C GLY A 151 4.67 -2.14 -14.39
N SER A 152 5.36 -1.89 -13.27
CA SER A 152 6.51 -1.00 -13.24
C SER A 152 7.66 -1.48 -14.14
N LEU A 153 7.91 -2.80 -14.21
CA LEU A 153 8.92 -3.36 -15.12
C LEU A 153 8.55 -3.16 -16.60
N LEU A 154 7.28 -3.35 -16.96
CA LEU A 154 6.78 -3.12 -18.31
C LEU A 154 6.72 -1.62 -18.67
N GLY A 155 6.55 -0.75 -17.67
CA GLY A 155 6.57 0.71 -17.78
C GLY A 155 7.86 1.26 -18.41
N PHE A 156 8.98 0.56 -18.25
CA PHE A 156 10.27 0.95 -18.85
C PHE A 156 10.31 0.82 -20.38
N ILE A 157 9.35 0.16 -21.02
CA ILE A 157 9.29 0.06 -22.48
C ILE A 157 8.92 1.43 -23.07
N PRO A 158 9.73 2.02 -23.96
CA PRO A 158 9.41 3.31 -24.56
C PRO A 158 8.06 3.29 -25.28
N ILE A 159 7.30 4.38 -25.16
CA ILE A 159 6.00 4.63 -25.82
C ILE A 159 4.86 3.72 -25.34
N ALA A 160 5.01 2.39 -25.42
CA ALA A 160 3.99 1.42 -25.04
C ALA A 160 3.93 1.15 -23.52
N GLY A 161 5.08 1.21 -22.84
CA GLY A 161 5.20 0.90 -21.41
C GLY A 161 4.30 1.74 -20.52
N PRO A 162 4.30 3.08 -20.64
CA PRO A 162 3.45 3.92 -19.79
C PRO A 162 1.95 3.62 -19.92
N VAL A 163 1.48 3.23 -21.11
CA VAL A 163 0.08 2.85 -21.33
C VAL A 163 -0.23 1.53 -20.65
N VAL A 164 0.66 0.55 -20.78
CA VAL A 164 0.53 -0.77 -20.14
C VAL A 164 0.56 -0.63 -18.61
N GLU A 165 1.50 0.14 -18.08
CA GLU A 165 1.61 0.44 -16.66
C GLU A 165 0.37 1.12 -16.12
N ALA A 166 -0.21 2.10 -16.83
CA ALA A 166 -1.45 2.76 -16.42
C ALA A 166 -2.64 1.79 -16.34
N ILE A 167 -2.77 0.87 -17.32
CA ILE A 167 -3.83 -0.16 -17.32
C ILE A 167 -3.63 -1.11 -16.13
N ILE A 168 -2.40 -1.54 -15.88
CA ILE A 168 -2.07 -2.41 -14.75
C ILE A 168 -2.33 -1.69 -13.42
N SER A 169 -1.94 -0.43 -13.28
CA SER A 169 -2.19 0.39 -12.09
C SER A 169 -3.68 0.48 -11.77
N LEU A 170 -4.54 0.63 -12.79
CA LEU A 170 -5.99 0.60 -12.60
C LEU A 170 -6.49 -0.77 -12.12
N ALA A 171 -5.96 -1.87 -12.66
CA ALA A 171 -6.29 -3.21 -12.18
C ALA A 171 -5.84 -3.43 -10.73
N VAL A 172 -4.62 -3.00 -10.38
CA VAL A 172 -4.07 -3.02 -9.01
C VAL A 172 -4.95 -2.21 -8.07
N PHE A 173 -5.43 -1.04 -8.50
CA PHE A 173 -6.36 -0.22 -7.72
C PHE A 173 -7.66 -0.97 -7.39
N VAL A 174 -8.27 -1.65 -8.38
CA VAL A 174 -9.48 -2.44 -8.16
C VAL A 174 -9.21 -3.62 -7.22
N LEU A 175 -8.10 -4.33 -7.40
CA LEU A 175 -7.68 -5.41 -6.51
C LEU A 175 -7.44 -4.90 -5.09
N ALA A 176 -6.87 -3.71 -4.93
CA ALA A 176 -6.67 -3.10 -3.62
C ALA A 176 -8.00 -2.83 -2.91
N ILE A 177 -8.99 -2.27 -3.60
CA ILE A 177 -10.35 -2.08 -3.05
C ILE A 177 -10.92 -3.43 -2.59
N MET A 178 -10.85 -4.46 -3.44
CA MET A 178 -11.37 -5.78 -3.12
C MET A 178 -10.65 -6.44 -1.94
N GLY A 179 -9.32 -6.37 -1.92
CA GLY A 179 -8.47 -6.97 -0.90
C GLY A 179 -8.69 -6.33 0.46
N TRP A 180 -8.60 -5.00 0.53
CA TRP A 180 -8.80 -4.27 1.78
C TRP A 180 -10.25 -4.35 2.27
N LYS A 181 -11.25 -4.37 1.38
CA LYS A 181 -12.65 -4.58 1.77
C LYS A 181 -12.85 -5.93 2.44
N ARG A 182 -12.30 -7.01 1.89
CA ARG A 182 -12.38 -8.35 2.52
C ARG A 182 -11.70 -8.39 3.88
N ILE A 183 -10.57 -7.72 4.06
CA ILE A 183 -9.93 -7.60 5.38
C ILE A 183 -10.84 -6.79 6.34
N SER A 184 -11.50 -5.73 5.86
CA SER A 184 -12.41 -4.91 6.69
C SER A 184 -13.66 -5.66 7.13
N ASP A 185 -14.17 -6.52 6.26
CA ASP A 185 -15.36 -7.33 6.52
C ASP A 185 -15.04 -8.57 7.37
N SER A 186 -13.75 -8.87 7.59
CA SER A 186 -13.33 -9.98 8.45
C SER A 186 -13.47 -9.61 9.93
N GLU A 187 -14.20 -10.45 10.66
CA GLU A 187 -14.32 -10.35 12.12
C GLU A 187 -13.15 -11.12 12.76
N ILE A 188 -12.31 -10.40 13.51
CA ILE A 188 -11.28 -10.97 14.40
C ILE A 188 -11.75 -10.81 15.84
#